data_AF-A0A109KLP6-F1
#
_entry.id   AF-A0A109KLP6-F1
#
_cell.length_a   1.000
_cell.length_b   1.000
_cell.length_c   1.000
_cell.angle_alpha   90.00
_cell.angle_beta   90.00
_cell.angle_gamma   90.00
#
_symmetry.space_group_name_H-M   'P 1'
#
loop_
_entity.id
_entity.type
_entity.pdbx_description
1 polymer ?
#
loop_
_entity_poly.entity_id
_entity_poly.type
_entity_poly.pdbx_seq_one_letter_code
_entity_poly.pdbx_strand_id
1 'polypeptide(L)'
;MQGSTSFKYLAFSLIPLMAACTTPSRQSAVLPAPALSFDNCAVGCPNGGSPVTLNRQAYTLNNNGSTKFANWVSYKITKATAASGRSRDWRTDPDIPAGETLDPVDYNGANVALKIDRGHQANLASMAGVADWQTLNYLSNITPQKAELNQGPWARLEDQERSLSKEPGVDQVYVATGPLYEHFVGSLPGTNKVHTIPSGYWKIIVVGSSPETGLYASFVMNQETPKGADFCDYQVTVDHIEERSGLTFWSTLPQAMQATLKARQGQLPSRIGCSRTKA
;
A
#
# COMPACT_ATOMS: atom_id res chain seq x y z
N MET A 1 18.14 83.19 60.80
CA MET A 1 17.80 83.39 59.38
C MET A 1 18.40 82.25 58.58
N GLN A 2 17.72 81.89 57.48
CA GLN A 2 18.05 80.83 56.51
C GLN A 2 17.66 79.40 56.92
N GLY A 3 16.40 79.07 56.60
CA GLY A 3 16.02 77.70 56.27
C GLY A 3 16.51 77.34 54.88
N SER A 4 16.96 76.10 54.70
CA SER A 4 17.32 75.53 53.41
C SER A 4 16.55 74.24 53.21
N THR A 5 15.72 74.28 52.18
CA THR A 5 14.77 73.27 51.72
C THR A 5 15.51 72.13 51.00
N SER A 6 15.23 70.89 51.39
CA SER A 6 15.71 69.68 50.71
C SER A 6 14.92 69.45 49.41
N PHE A 7 15.59 69.54 48.25
CA PHE A 7 15.04 69.11 46.96
C PHE A 7 15.44 67.64 46.70
N LYS A 8 14.44 66.76 46.59
CA LYS A 8 14.61 65.38 46.14
C LYS A 8 14.48 65.35 44.61
N TYR A 9 15.52 64.93 43.91
CA TYR A 9 15.47 64.67 42.46
C TYR A 9 14.80 63.31 42.21
N LEU A 10 13.64 63.33 41.54
CA LEU A 10 13.02 62.13 40.96
C LEU A 10 13.73 61.83 39.62
N ALA A 11 14.42 60.70 39.54
CA ALA A 11 14.96 60.19 38.29
C ALA A 11 13.84 59.57 37.45
N PHE A 12 13.44 60.24 36.36
CA PHE A 12 12.56 59.67 35.34
C PHE A 12 13.36 58.69 34.48
N SER A 13 13.05 57.39 34.58
CA SER A 13 13.57 56.36 33.68
C SER A 13 12.71 56.34 32.41
N LEU A 14 13.28 56.73 31.27
CA LEU A 14 12.67 56.51 29.95
C LEU A 14 12.72 55.01 29.62
N ILE A 15 11.55 54.38 29.48
CA ILE A 15 11.41 53.00 28.97
C ILE A 15 11.27 53.09 27.44
N PRO A 16 12.17 52.50 26.64
CA PRO A 16 12.03 52.49 25.19
C PRO A 16 10.92 51.50 24.77
N LEU A 17 9.92 52.00 24.06
CA LEU A 17 8.87 51.20 23.44
C LEU A 17 9.46 50.45 22.23
N MET A 18 9.73 49.16 22.36
CA MET A 18 10.08 48.30 21.22
C MET A 18 8.80 48.00 20.42
N ALA A 19 8.63 48.67 19.28
CA ALA A 19 7.58 48.34 18.32
C ALA A 19 7.91 46.98 17.67
N ALA A 20 7.16 45.94 18.02
CA ALA A 20 7.26 44.63 17.40
C ALA A 20 6.65 44.66 15.99
N CYS A 21 7.48 44.63 14.95
CA CYS A 21 7.04 44.39 13.59
C CYS A 21 6.55 42.94 13.46
N THR A 22 5.23 42.72 13.48
CA THR A 22 4.64 41.44 13.12
C THR A 22 4.68 41.29 11.60
N THR A 23 5.63 40.51 11.08
CA THR A 23 5.59 40.07 9.68
C THR A 23 4.43 39.09 9.52
N PRO A 24 3.52 39.29 8.53
CA PRO A 24 2.47 38.33 8.27
C PRO A 24 3.11 37.02 7.77
N SER A 25 2.92 35.95 8.54
CA SER A 25 3.26 34.59 8.09
C SER A 25 2.43 34.28 6.84
N ARG A 26 3.09 34.25 5.68
CA ARG A 26 2.50 33.80 4.42
C ARG A 26 2.21 32.31 4.56
N GLN A 27 0.95 31.95 4.84
CA GLN A 27 0.50 30.57 4.74
C GLN A 27 0.72 30.12 3.30
N SER A 28 1.69 29.24 3.10
CA SER A 28 1.85 28.51 1.85
C SER A 28 0.57 27.71 1.64
N ALA A 29 -0.27 28.14 0.68
CA ALA A 29 -1.40 27.35 0.24
C ALA A 29 -0.84 26.01 -0.28
N VAL A 30 -1.14 24.93 0.44
CA VAL A 30 -0.86 23.57 -0.04
C VAL A 30 -1.78 23.38 -1.24
N LEU A 31 -1.22 23.41 -2.45
CA LEU A 31 -1.96 23.06 -3.65
C LEU A 31 -2.48 21.62 -3.47
N PRO A 32 -3.77 21.36 -3.74
CA PRO A 32 -4.30 20.01 -3.68
C PRO A 32 -3.49 19.12 -4.63
N ALA A 33 -3.12 17.93 -4.16
CA ALA A 33 -2.48 16.94 -5.01
C ALA A 33 -3.34 16.72 -6.27
N PRO A 34 -2.73 16.57 -7.46
CA PRO A 34 -3.48 16.32 -8.68
C PRO A 34 -4.37 15.10 -8.49
N ALA A 35 -5.64 15.21 -8.90
CA ALA A 35 -6.58 14.10 -8.85
C ALA A 35 -6.02 12.93 -9.68
N LEU A 36 -6.08 11.72 -9.12
CA LEU A 36 -5.68 10.51 -9.83
C LEU A 36 -6.57 10.32 -11.07
N SER A 37 -5.96 10.01 -12.21
CA SER A 37 -6.67 9.70 -13.46
C SER A 37 -7.55 8.44 -13.35
N PHE A 38 -7.14 7.50 -12.49
CA PHE A 38 -7.87 6.27 -12.22
C PHE A 38 -8.11 6.09 -10.73
N ASP A 39 -9.38 5.91 -10.34
CA ASP A 39 -9.75 5.50 -8.99
C ASP A 39 -9.59 3.98 -8.83
N ASN A 40 -8.49 3.61 -8.18
CA ASN A 40 -8.12 2.24 -7.83
C ASN A 40 -8.17 1.97 -6.31
N CYS A 41 -8.69 2.90 -5.51
CA CYS A 41 -8.42 2.92 -4.06
C CYS A 41 -9.68 3.01 -3.17
N ALA A 42 -10.88 3.07 -3.74
CA ALA A 42 -12.14 3.23 -3.02
C ALA A 42 -12.21 4.51 -2.19
N VAL A 43 -11.75 4.44 -0.94
CA VAL A 43 -11.82 5.49 0.08
C VAL A 43 -10.44 6.09 0.38
N GLY A 44 -9.72 6.40 -0.69
CA GLY A 44 -8.36 6.95 -0.67
C GLY A 44 -7.27 5.88 -0.73
N CYS A 45 -6.23 6.17 -1.50
CA CYS A 45 -5.06 5.29 -1.58
C CYS A 45 -4.32 5.25 -0.24
N PRO A 46 -3.57 4.17 0.03
CA PRO A 46 -2.78 4.07 1.25
C PRO A 46 -1.83 5.27 1.39
N ASN A 47 -1.88 5.93 2.55
CA ASN A 47 -0.93 6.98 2.92
C ASN A 47 0.34 6.35 3.50
N GLY A 48 1.45 7.10 3.42
CA GLY A 48 2.79 6.60 3.74
C GLY A 48 3.52 6.12 2.48
N GLY A 49 4.63 5.41 2.66
CA GLY A 49 5.48 4.96 1.56
C GLY A 49 6.46 6.05 1.08
N SER A 50 6.67 6.14 -0.22
CA SER A 50 7.71 6.94 -0.86
C SER A 50 7.15 7.97 -1.85
N PRO A 51 7.95 8.92 -2.36
CA PRO A 51 7.45 9.97 -3.27
C PRO A 51 6.98 9.47 -4.64
N VAL A 52 7.43 8.29 -5.08
CA VAL A 52 7.12 7.75 -6.42
C VAL A 52 5.81 6.96 -6.38
N THR A 53 4.72 7.57 -6.86
CA THR A 53 3.43 6.90 -7.05
C THR A 53 3.04 6.93 -8.52
N LEU A 54 2.74 5.76 -9.09
CA LEU A 54 2.30 5.59 -10.47
C LEU A 54 0.80 5.27 -10.48
N ASN A 55 0.02 6.00 -11.29
CA ASN A 55 -1.42 5.78 -11.45
C ASN A 55 -1.73 5.31 -12.88
N ARG A 56 -2.09 4.03 -13.00
CA ARG A 56 -2.37 3.32 -14.24
C ARG A 56 -3.79 2.75 -14.19
N GLN A 57 -4.33 2.35 -15.33
CA GLN A 57 -5.64 1.69 -15.35
C GLN A 57 -5.57 0.32 -14.67
N ALA A 58 -4.45 -0.39 -14.84
CA ALA A 58 -4.21 -1.68 -14.19
C ALA A 58 -4.10 -1.58 -12.66
N TYR A 59 -3.51 -0.50 -12.13
CA TYR A 59 -3.28 -0.30 -10.70
C TYR A 59 -2.80 1.13 -10.38
N THR A 60 -2.88 1.50 -9.10
CA THR A 60 -2.05 2.56 -8.51
C THR A 60 -0.99 1.90 -7.63
N LEU A 61 0.27 2.29 -7.78
CA LEU A 61 1.40 1.69 -7.07
C LEU A 61 2.29 2.77 -6.46
N ASN A 62 2.81 2.53 -5.26
CA ASN A 62 3.83 3.37 -4.64
C ASN A 62 5.16 2.61 -4.57
N ASN A 63 6.19 3.08 -5.28
CA ASN A 63 7.48 2.39 -5.39
C ASN A 63 8.42 2.73 -4.24
N ASN A 64 9.19 1.75 -3.75
CA ASN A 64 10.28 1.98 -2.80
C ASN A 64 11.64 1.78 -3.48
N GLY A 65 12.34 2.88 -3.77
CA GLY A 65 13.65 2.83 -4.38
C GLY A 65 14.72 2.13 -3.54
N SER A 66 14.55 2.03 -2.21
CA SER A 66 15.50 1.33 -1.34
C SER A 66 15.34 -0.19 -1.45
N THR A 67 14.11 -0.70 -1.32
CA THR A 67 13.84 -2.14 -1.41
C THR A 67 13.79 -2.66 -2.85
N LYS A 68 13.60 -1.77 -3.83
CA LYS A 68 13.37 -2.01 -5.27
C LYS A 68 11.97 -2.51 -5.63
N PHE A 69 11.05 -2.56 -4.67
CA PHE A 69 9.70 -3.09 -4.83
C PHE A 69 8.64 -2.08 -4.37
N ALA A 70 7.40 -2.26 -4.81
CA ALA A 70 6.29 -1.44 -4.32
C ALA A 70 6.13 -1.53 -2.79
N ASN A 71 5.89 -0.40 -2.12
CA ASN A 71 5.38 -0.35 -0.75
C ASN A 71 3.94 -0.89 -0.70
N TRP A 72 3.14 -0.53 -1.71
CA TRP A 72 1.77 -1.02 -1.88
C TRP A 72 1.35 -0.90 -3.34
N VAL A 73 0.38 -1.73 -3.72
CA VAL A 73 -0.32 -1.71 -5.00
C VAL A 73 -1.81 -1.79 -4.72
N SER A 74 -2.59 -0.89 -5.33
CA SER A 74 -4.05 -0.85 -5.22
C SER A 74 -4.67 -0.99 -6.60
N TYR A 75 -5.69 -1.82 -6.73
CA TYR A 75 -6.36 -2.08 -8.01
C TYR A 75 -7.85 -2.33 -7.83
N LYS A 76 -8.62 -2.11 -8.89
CA LYS A 76 -10.07 -2.27 -8.91
C LYS A 76 -10.46 -3.34 -9.92
N ILE A 77 -10.96 -4.47 -9.44
CA ILE A 77 -11.50 -5.53 -10.27
C ILE A 77 -12.97 -5.21 -10.58
N THR A 78 -13.33 -5.27 -11.86
CA THR A 78 -14.73 -5.23 -12.31
C THR A 78 -15.00 -6.43 -13.22
N LYS A 79 -16.24 -6.61 -13.66
CA LYS A 79 -16.60 -7.66 -14.63
C LYS A 79 -15.80 -7.58 -15.94
N ALA A 80 -15.28 -6.40 -16.28
CA ALA A 80 -14.54 -6.15 -17.53
C ALA A 80 -13.02 -6.27 -17.40
N THR A 81 -12.45 -6.30 -16.19
CA THR A 81 -10.99 -6.25 -16.00
C THR A 81 -10.33 -7.63 -16.10
N ALA A 82 -11.08 -8.72 -15.91
CA ALA A 82 -10.51 -10.06 -15.95
C ALA A 82 -10.26 -10.52 -17.39
N ALA A 83 -9.08 -11.11 -17.64
CA ALA A 83 -8.78 -11.80 -18.89
C ALA A 83 -7.80 -12.95 -18.63
N SER A 84 -7.92 -14.02 -19.42
CA SER A 84 -7.07 -15.20 -19.33
C SER A 84 -6.08 -15.29 -20.49
N GLY A 85 -5.03 -16.09 -20.34
CA GLY A 85 -4.12 -16.45 -21.44
C GLY A 85 -3.16 -15.34 -21.89
N ARG A 86 -2.98 -14.27 -21.10
CA ARG A 86 -1.96 -13.26 -21.37
C ARG A 86 -0.54 -13.81 -21.13
N SER A 87 0.40 -13.38 -21.97
CA SER A 87 1.83 -13.67 -21.80
C SER A 87 2.39 -12.96 -20.56
N ARG A 88 3.49 -13.50 -20.03
CA ARG A 88 4.27 -12.92 -18.94
C ARG A 88 5.60 -12.39 -19.48
N ASP A 89 5.53 -11.22 -20.11
CA ASP A 89 6.69 -10.54 -20.69
C ASP A 89 7.26 -9.55 -19.67
N TRP A 90 8.22 -10.03 -18.86
CA TRP A 90 8.82 -9.25 -17.78
C TRP A 90 9.63 -8.07 -18.31
N ARG A 91 9.36 -6.87 -17.78
CA ARG A 91 10.07 -5.65 -18.17
C ARG A 91 10.37 -4.77 -16.97
N THR A 92 11.48 -4.05 -17.04
CA THR A 92 11.75 -2.93 -16.15
C THR A 92 10.65 -1.89 -16.32
N ASP A 93 10.21 -1.27 -15.23
CA ASP A 93 9.22 -0.19 -15.29
C ASP A 93 9.89 1.09 -15.83
N PRO A 94 9.47 1.60 -17.01
CA PRO A 94 10.11 2.78 -17.61
C PRO A 94 9.79 4.09 -16.87
N ASP A 95 8.75 4.11 -16.03
CA ASP A 95 8.28 5.31 -15.34
C ASP A 95 8.87 5.44 -13.92
N ILE A 96 9.76 4.51 -13.54
CA ILE A 96 10.50 4.55 -12.27
C ILE A 96 11.94 4.99 -12.54
N PRO A 97 12.52 5.89 -11.70
CA PRO A 97 13.91 6.29 -11.85
C PRO A 97 14.86 5.10 -11.95
N ALA A 98 15.87 5.23 -12.82
CA ALA A 98 16.85 4.18 -13.02
C ALA A 98 17.53 3.80 -11.70
N GLY A 99 17.63 2.50 -11.43
CA GLY A 99 18.20 1.98 -10.18
C GLY A 99 17.23 1.95 -9.00
N GLU A 100 16.01 2.48 -9.11
CA GLU A 100 14.98 2.37 -8.05
C GLU A 100 14.04 1.17 -8.22
N THR A 101 14.24 0.34 -9.25
CA THR A 101 13.55 -0.93 -9.46
C THR A 101 14.48 -1.99 -10.07
N LEU A 102 13.98 -3.21 -10.24
CA LEU A 102 14.72 -4.33 -10.81
C LEU A 102 14.55 -4.44 -12.33
N ASP A 103 15.50 -5.12 -12.97
CA ASP A 103 15.50 -5.53 -14.36
C ASP A 103 15.25 -7.05 -14.47
N PRO A 104 14.77 -7.57 -15.62
CA PRO A 104 14.47 -9.00 -15.78
C PRO A 104 15.65 -9.93 -15.45
N VAL A 105 16.88 -9.48 -15.73
CA VAL A 105 18.13 -10.21 -15.47
C VAL A 105 18.44 -10.35 -13.99
N ASP A 106 17.95 -9.44 -13.13
CA ASP A 106 18.22 -9.48 -11.69
C ASP A 106 17.62 -10.72 -11.02
N TYR A 107 16.58 -11.30 -11.63
CA TYR A 107 15.91 -12.53 -11.18
C TYR A 107 16.59 -13.82 -11.67
N ASN A 108 17.69 -13.74 -12.43
CA ASN A 108 18.40 -14.93 -12.92
C ASN A 108 18.89 -15.79 -11.74
N GLY A 109 18.63 -17.10 -11.80
CA GLY A 109 19.00 -18.04 -10.74
C GLY A 109 18.13 -18.00 -9.47
N ALA A 110 17.22 -17.02 -9.32
CA ALA A 110 16.43 -16.84 -8.10
C ALA A 110 15.57 -18.06 -7.74
N ASN A 111 14.91 -18.67 -8.72
CA ASN A 111 14.10 -19.87 -8.49
C ASN A 111 14.95 -21.07 -8.00
N VAL A 112 16.11 -21.28 -8.62
CA VAL A 112 17.01 -22.38 -8.26
C VAL A 112 17.57 -22.19 -6.85
N ALA A 113 18.08 -20.98 -6.55
CA ALA A 113 18.74 -20.66 -5.30
C ALA A 113 17.77 -20.52 -4.12
N LEU A 114 16.60 -19.90 -4.33
CA LEU A 114 15.71 -19.47 -3.25
C LEU A 114 14.31 -20.10 -3.29
N LYS A 115 13.98 -20.91 -4.32
CA LYS A 115 12.63 -21.47 -4.53
C LYS A 115 11.56 -20.38 -4.66
N ILE A 116 11.90 -19.33 -5.39
CA ILE A 116 11.09 -18.12 -5.56
C ILE A 116 10.63 -17.97 -7.02
N ASP A 117 9.40 -17.50 -7.18
CA ASP A 117 8.81 -17.07 -8.44
C ASP A 117 8.85 -15.54 -8.58
N ARG A 118 8.61 -15.06 -9.81
CA ARG A 118 8.24 -13.66 -10.06
C ARG A 118 6.75 -13.51 -9.70
N GLY A 119 6.48 -13.13 -8.45
CA GLY A 119 5.12 -13.02 -7.89
C GLY A 119 4.50 -11.65 -8.16
N HIS A 120 3.30 -11.63 -8.73
CA HIS A 120 2.52 -10.41 -8.98
C HIS A 120 1.96 -9.82 -7.67
N GLN A 121 1.96 -8.49 -7.56
CA GLN A 121 1.20 -7.75 -6.54
C GLN A 121 -0.25 -7.55 -7.02
N ALA A 122 -0.47 -6.71 -8.05
CA ALA A 122 -1.72 -6.71 -8.81
C ALA A 122 -1.72 -7.91 -9.77
N ASN A 123 -2.64 -8.85 -9.58
CA ASN A 123 -2.61 -10.13 -10.27
C ASN A 123 -3.07 -10.05 -11.72
N LEU A 124 -2.34 -10.74 -12.59
CA LEU A 124 -2.55 -10.68 -14.04
C LEU A 124 -3.96 -11.13 -14.44
N ALA A 125 -4.48 -12.25 -13.89
CA ALA A 125 -5.75 -12.82 -14.32
C ALA A 125 -6.97 -11.92 -14.02
N SER A 126 -6.90 -11.09 -12.97
CA SER A 126 -8.00 -10.20 -12.57
C SER A 126 -7.98 -8.85 -13.27
N MET A 127 -6.83 -8.44 -13.81
CA MET A 127 -6.63 -7.09 -14.38
C MET A 127 -6.23 -7.09 -15.86
N ALA A 128 -5.96 -8.25 -16.47
CA ALA A 128 -5.47 -8.39 -17.85
C ALA A 128 -6.41 -7.90 -18.99
N GLY A 129 -7.63 -7.49 -18.66
CA GLY A 129 -8.62 -6.91 -19.57
C GLY A 129 -8.51 -5.40 -19.76
N VAL A 130 -7.74 -4.71 -18.91
CA VAL A 130 -7.53 -3.25 -19.05
C VAL A 130 -6.58 -2.90 -20.21
N ALA A 131 -6.61 -1.65 -20.67
CA ALA A 131 -5.88 -1.24 -21.88
C ALA A 131 -4.35 -1.30 -21.70
N ASP A 132 -3.86 -1.02 -20.50
CA ASP A 132 -2.43 -1.01 -20.15
C ASP A 132 -2.00 -2.29 -19.42
N TRP A 133 -2.67 -3.42 -19.66
CA TRP A 133 -2.42 -4.68 -18.93
C TRP A 133 -0.96 -5.16 -18.95
N GLN A 134 -0.16 -4.80 -19.96
CA GLN A 134 1.25 -5.17 -20.03
C GLN A 134 2.04 -4.62 -18.83
N THR A 135 1.58 -3.51 -18.24
CA THR A 135 2.15 -2.91 -17.03
C THR A 135 2.04 -3.82 -15.80
N LEU A 136 1.15 -4.83 -15.82
CA LEU A 136 1.08 -5.87 -14.79
C LEU A 136 2.34 -6.74 -14.76
N ASN A 137 3.08 -6.83 -15.87
CA ASN A 137 4.35 -7.57 -15.97
C ASN A 137 5.58 -6.66 -15.78
N TYR A 138 5.38 -5.39 -15.41
CA TYR A 138 6.48 -4.52 -15.02
C TYR A 138 7.00 -4.91 -13.65
N LEU A 139 8.32 -4.93 -13.48
CA LEU A 139 8.95 -5.43 -12.25
C LEU A 139 8.69 -4.57 -11.01
N SER A 140 8.14 -3.38 -11.16
CA SER A 140 7.56 -2.59 -10.07
C SER A 140 6.39 -3.32 -9.39
N ASN A 141 5.58 -4.05 -10.17
CA ASN A 141 4.45 -4.86 -9.71
C ASN A 141 4.87 -6.30 -9.32
N ILE A 142 6.16 -6.63 -9.38
CA ILE A 142 6.67 -8.00 -9.17
C ILE A 142 7.62 -8.03 -7.98
N THR A 143 7.47 -9.06 -7.16
CA THR A 143 8.43 -9.33 -6.08
C THR A 143 8.94 -10.78 -6.13
N PRO A 144 10.09 -11.07 -5.48
CA PRO A 144 10.56 -12.43 -5.28
C PRO A 144 9.69 -13.12 -4.21
N GLN A 145 8.66 -13.83 -4.64
CA GLN A 145 7.72 -14.55 -3.78
C GLN A 145 8.00 -16.06 -3.79
N LYS A 146 8.06 -16.72 -2.64
CA LYS A 146 8.24 -18.18 -2.54
C LYS A 146 7.19 -18.90 -3.37
N ALA A 147 7.63 -19.89 -4.15
CA ALA A 147 6.77 -20.61 -5.08
C ALA A 147 5.60 -21.32 -4.37
N GLU A 148 5.81 -21.79 -3.14
CA GLU A 148 4.76 -22.40 -2.33
C GLU A 148 3.64 -21.43 -1.96
N LEU A 149 3.99 -20.22 -1.52
CA LEU A 149 3.02 -19.15 -1.26
C LEU A 149 2.33 -18.71 -2.55
N ASN A 150 3.11 -18.34 -3.58
CA ASN A 150 2.63 -17.81 -4.85
C ASN A 150 1.63 -18.76 -5.53
N GLN A 151 1.99 -20.05 -5.65
CA GLN A 151 1.17 -21.05 -6.33
C GLN A 151 0.15 -21.75 -5.42
N GLY A 152 0.13 -21.39 -4.14
CA GLY A 152 -0.67 -22.02 -3.12
C GLY A 152 -1.74 -21.07 -2.58
N PRO A 153 -1.67 -20.68 -1.29
CA PRO A 153 -2.72 -19.88 -0.67
C PRO A 153 -2.87 -18.48 -1.28
N TRP A 154 -1.81 -17.87 -1.81
CA TRP A 154 -1.91 -16.57 -2.45
C TRP A 154 -2.75 -16.63 -3.73
N ALA A 155 -2.46 -17.59 -4.62
CA ALA A 155 -3.27 -17.83 -5.82
C ALA A 155 -4.73 -18.19 -5.49
N ARG A 156 -4.97 -19.00 -4.44
CA ARG A 156 -6.35 -19.32 -4.01
C ARG A 156 -7.11 -18.09 -3.54
N LEU A 157 -6.47 -17.18 -2.80
CA LEU A 157 -7.06 -15.90 -2.42
C LEU A 157 -7.34 -15.02 -3.65
N GLU A 158 -6.41 -14.97 -4.62
CA GLU A 158 -6.59 -14.26 -5.89
C GLU A 158 -7.74 -14.82 -6.75
N ASP A 159 -7.98 -16.12 -6.68
CA ASP A 159 -9.11 -16.76 -7.35
C ASP A 159 -10.45 -16.35 -6.72
N GLN A 160 -10.49 -16.15 -5.40
CA GLN A 160 -11.71 -15.70 -4.71
C GLN A 160 -12.01 -14.22 -4.95
N GLU A 161 -11.03 -13.32 -4.88
CA GLU A 161 -11.27 -11.90 -5.18
C GLU A 161 -11.76 -11.69 -6.64
N ARG A 162 -11.29 -12.53 -7.57
CA ARG A 162 -11.75 -12.53 -8.97
C ARG A 162 -13.11 -13.16 -9.15
N SER A 163 -13.48 -14.14 -8.32
CA SER A 163 -14.81 -14.73 -8.33
C SER A 163 -15.86 -13.77 -7.78
N LEU A 164 -15.53 -13.03 -6.70
CA LEU A 164 -16.40 -12.01 -6.11
C LEU A 164 -16.87 -10.97 -7.13
N SER A 165 -16.00 -10.51 -8.03
CA SER A 165 -16.35 -9.49 -9.04
C SER A 165 -17.37 -9.98 -10.08
N LYS A 166 -17.61 -11.29 -10.16
CA LYS A 166 -18.59 -11.91 -11.06
C LYS A 166 -19.94 -12.15 -10.39
N GLU A 167 -20.02 -12.01 -9.07
CA GLU A 167 -21.26 -12.28 -8.33
C GLU A 167 -22.37 -11.27 -8.66
N PRO A 168 -23.65 -11.69 -8.65
CA PRO A 168 -24.77 -10.77 -8.77
C PRO A 168 -24.73 -9.67 -7.70
N GLY A 169 -24.95 -8.42 -8.10
CA GLY A 169 -24.92 -7.26 -7.19
C GLY A 169 -23.53 -6.78 -6.76
N VAL A 170 -22.45 -7.39 -7.28
CA VAL A 170 -21.09 -6.87 -7.11
C VAL A 170 -20.66 -6.15 -8.39
N ASP A 171 -20.48 -4.84 -8.30
CA ASP A 171 -20.02 -4.03 -9.43
C ASP A 171 -18.49 -3.88 -9.45
N GLN A 172 -17.88 -3.88 -8.27
CA GLN A 172 -16.45 -3.66 -8.11
C GLN A 172 -15.92 -4.32 -6.83
N VAL A 173 -14.67 -4.77 -6.92
CA VAL A 173 -13.86 -5.25 -5.81
C VAL A 173 -12.58 -4.42 -5.81
N TYR A 174 -12.36 -3.66 -4.74
CA TYR A 174 -11.10 -2.94 -4.53
C TYR A 174 -10.15 -3.80 -3.74
N VAL A 175 -8.89 -3.82 -4.16
CA VAL A 175 -7.84 -4.57 -3.49
C VAL A 175 -6.64 -3.67 -3.27
N ALA A 176 -6.13 -3.64 -2.05
CA ALA A 176 -4.80 -3.12 -1.73
C ALA A 176 -3.92 -4.28 -1.27
N THR A 177 -2.67 -4.32 -1.72
CA THR A 177 -1.72 -5.37 -1.39
C THR A 177 -0.32 -4.79 -1.25
N GLY A 178 0.56 -5.48 -0.54
CA GLY A 178 1.95 -5.08 -0.44
C GLY A 178 2.81 -6.07 0.35
N PRO A 179 4.13 -5.82 0.38
CA PRO A 179 5.08 -6.61 1.14
C PRO A 179 5.19 -6.17 2.62
N LEU A 180 5.80 -7.04 3.42
CA LEU A 180 6.35 -6.75 4.74
C LEU A 180 7.86 -7.00 4.73
N TYR A 181 8.62 -6.29 5.58
CA TYR A 181 10.08 -6.37 5.66
C TYR A 181 10.55 -6.49 7.12
N GLU A 182 10.37 -7.67 7.70
CA GLU A 182 10.50 -7.87 9.16
C GLU A 182 11.74 -8.70 9.53
N HIS A 183 12.24 -9.50 8.60
CA HIS A 183 13.47 -10.27 8.76
C HIS A 183 14.12 -10.50 7.41
N PHE A 184 15.40 -10.89 7.43
CA PHE A 184 16.16 -11.19 6.23
C PHE A 184 15.74 -12.54 5.64
N VAL A 185 15.27 -12.53 4.39
CA VAL A 185 14.88 -13.74 3.64
C VAL A 185 16.02 -14.26 2.75
N GLY A 186 16.83 -13.36 2.19
CA GLY A 186 17.87 -13.68 1.23
C GLY A 186 18.17 -12.53 0.28
N SER A 187 19.00 -12.80 -0.72
CA SER A 187 19.32 -11.87 -1.80
C SER A 187 19.26 -12.57 -3.15
N LEU A 188 18.75 -11.87 -4.16
CA LEU A 188 18.72 -12.34 -5.54
C LEU A 188 20.16 -12.55 -6.05
N PRO A 189 20.52 -13.75 -6.51
CA PRO A 189 21.89 -14.05 -6.94
C PRO A 189 22.24 -13.42 -8.30
N GLY A 190 21.25 -12.98 -9.07
CA GLY A 190 21.43 -12.42 -10.41
C GLY A 190 21.78 -10.93 -10.44
N THR A 191 21.98 -10.29 -9.29
CA THR A 191 22.19 -8.84 -9.22
C THR A 191 23.10 -8.42 -8.07
N ASN A 192 23.79 -7.29 -8.28
CA ASN A 192 24.53 -6.57 -7.24
C ASN A 192 23.78 -5.34 -6.72
N LYS A 193 22.57 -5.07 -7.22
CA LYS A 193 21.74 -3.99 -6.70
C LYS A 193 21.40 -4.26 -5.24
N VAL A 194 21.52 -3.26 -4.37
CA VAL A 194 21.00 -3.36 -3.00
C VAL A 194 19.47 -3.43 -3.06
N HIS A 195 18.89 -4.46 -2.47
CA HIS A 195 17.45 -4.72 -2.46
C HIS A 195 17.08 -5.51 -1.19
N THR A 196 15.78 -5.54 -0.87
CA THR A 196 15.27 -6.27 0.31
C THR A 196 14.13 -7.18 -0.14
N ILE A 197 14.32 -8.50 -0.07
CA ILE A 197 13.25 -9.46 -0.38
C ILE A 197 12.18 -9.39 0.74
N PRO A 198 10.87 -9.28 0.40
CA PRO A 198 9.80 -9.28 1.40
C PRO A 198 9.81 -10.52 2.29
N SER A 199 9.55 -10.36 3.59
CA SER A 199 9.35 -11.46 4.56
C SER A 199 7.93 -12.03 4.52
N GLY A 200 6.99 -11.28 3.97
CA GLY A 200 5.59 -11.67 3.84
C GLY A 200 4.82 -10.67 2.99
N TYR A 201 3.54 -10.94 2.84
CA TYR A 201 2.61 -10.18 2.01
C TYR A 201 1.31 -9.97 2.75
N TRP A 202 0.71 -8.82 2.55
CA TRP A 202 -0.62 -8.49 3.06
C TRP A 202 -1.56 -8.17 1.92
N LYS A 203 -2.85 -8.39 2.14
CA LYS A 203 -3.91 -8.02 1.19
C LYS A 203 -5.16 -7.56 1.93
N ILE A 204 -5.74 -6.46 1.48
CA ILE A 204 -7.02 -5.91 1.95
C ILE A 204 -7.98 -5.90 0.76
N ILE A 205 -9.14 -6.52 0.91
CA ILE A 205 -10.16 -6.65 -0.14
C ILE A 205 -11.43 -5.95 0.35
N VAL A 206 -12.04 -5.12 -0.48
CA VAL A 206 -13.29 -4.42 -0.22
C VAL A 206 -14.27 -4.68 -1.37
N VAL A 207 -15.46 -5.18 -1.05
CA VAL A 207 -16.58 -5.34 -1.97
C VAL A 207 -17.59 -4.22 -1.72
N GLY A 208 -17.90 -3.46 -2.76
CA GLY A 208 -18.74 -2.26 -2.69
C GLY A 208 -17.95 -0.97 -2.91
N SER A 209 -18.55 0.18 -2.60
CA SER A 209 -17.92 1.49 -2.76
C SER A 209 -17.05 1.91 -1.57
N SER A 210 -17.24 1.30 -0.39
CA SER A 210 -16.54 1.63 0.84
C SER A 210 -16.56 0.44 1.81
N PRO A 211 -15.54 0.24 2.67
CA PRO A 211 -15.61 -0.75 3.74
C PRO A 211 -16.64 -0.40 4.82
N GLU A 212 -17.16 0.83 4.86
CA GLU A 212 -18.22 1.27 5.77
C GLU A 212 -19.57 0.63 5.45
N THR A 213 -19.95 0.66 4.17
CA THR A 213 -21.26 0.18 3.69
C THR A 213 -21.18 -1.18 2.99
N GLY A 214 -19.96 -1.63 2.65
CA GLY A 214 -19.68 -2.89 1.99
C GLY A 214 -19.16 -3.97 2.92
N LEU A 215 -18.49 -4.95 2.33
CA LEU A 215 -17.78 -6.01 3.04
C LEU A 215 -16.28 -5.87 2.81
N TYR A 216 -15.47 -6.18 3.81
CA TYR A 216 -14.03 -6.23 3.66
C TYR A 216 -13.42 -7.46 4.31
N ALA A 217 -12.21 -7.81 3.90
CA ALA A 217 -11.32 -8.77 4.56
C ALA A 217 -9.87 -8.29 4.43
N SER A 218 -9.03 -8.76 5.35
CA SER A 218 -7.60 -8.47 5.37
C SER A 218 -6.83 -9.72 5.76
N PHE A 219 -5.71 -9.98 5.08
CA PHE A 219 -4.90 -11.18 5.23
C PHE A 219 -3.42 -10.83 5.32
N VAL A 220 -2.64 -11.61 6.08
CA VAL A 220 -1.18 -11.55 6.08
C VAL A 220 -0.60 -12.96 6.01
N MET A 221 0.26 -13.22 5.03
CA MET A 221 0.94 -14.50 4.83
C MET A 221 2.45 -14.29 4.75
N ASN A 222 3.22 -15.08 5.49
CA ASN A 222 4.68 -15.06 5.43
C ASN A 222 5.19 -15.83 4.19
N GLN A 223 6.41 -15.58 3.75
CA GLN A 223 7.04 -16.28 2.63
C GLN A 223 7.02 -17.81 2.81
N GLU A 224 7.18 -18.30 4.04
CA GLU A 224 7.25 -19.72 4.40
C GLU A 224 5.86 -20.39 4.52
N THR A 225 4.78 -19.67 4.19
CA THR A 225 3.43 -20.23 4.22
C THR A 225 3.35 -21.48 3.33
N PRO A 226 2.97 -22.65 3.88
CA PRO A 226 2.99 -23.90 3.13
C PRO A 226 2.06 -23.87 1.92
N LYS A 227 2.46 -24.56 0.84
CA LYS A 227 1.67 -24.61 -0.42
C LYS A 227 0.21 -25.05 -0.23
N GLY A 228 -0.03 -25.95 0.72
CA GLY A 228 -1.35 -26.49 1.04
C GLY A 228 -2.16 -25.70 2.09
N ALA A 229 -1.62 -24.61 2.64
CA ALA A 229 -2.28 -23.88 3.72
C ALA A 229 -3.60 -23.24 3.26
N ASP A 230 -4.60 -23.18 4.14
CA ASP A 230 -5.82 -22.46 3.84
C ASP A 230 -5.60 -20.95 4.05
N PHE A 231 -5.87 -20.12 3.04
CA PHE A 231 -5.70 -18.67 3.20
C PHE A 231 -6.64 -18.08 4.27
N CYS A 232 -7.73 -18.77 4.60
CA CYS A 232 -8.68 -18.37 5.62
C CYS A 232 -8.06 -18.31 7.03
N ASP A 233 -7.04 -19.12 7.30
CA ASP A 233 -6.33 -19.14 8.59
C ASP A 233 -5.45 -17.89 8.81
N TYR A 234 -5.27 -17.07 7.76
CA TYR A 234 -4.38 -15.91 7.74
C TYR A 234 -5.14 -14.59 7.80
N GLN A 235 -6.42 -14.61 8.17
CA GLN A 235 -7.21 -13.38 8.32
C GLN A 235 -6.73 -12.56 9.52
N VAL A 236 -6.48 -11.28 9.28
CA VAL A 236 -6.09 -10.30 10.31
C VAL A 236 -7.00 -9.07 10.27
N THR A 237 -6.79 -8.13 11.18
CA THR A 237 -7.41 -6.80 11.14
C THR A 237 -6.61 -5.86 10.21
N VAL A 238 -7.19 -4.73 9.81
CA VAL A 238 -6.45 -3.72 9.03
C VAL A 238 -5.43 -3.00 9.92
N ASP A 239 -5.74 -2.76 11.19
CA ASP A 239 -4.78 -2.20 12.15
C ASP A 239 -3.50 -3.05 12.25
N HIS A 240 -3.63 -4.38 12.21
CA HIS A 240 -2.47 -5.27 12.22
C HIS A 240 -1.58 -5.08 10.98
N ILE A 241 -2.16 -4.76 9.83
CA ILE A 241 -1.40 -4.46 8.62
C ILE A 241 -0.76 -3.06 8.74
N GLU A 242 -1.47 -2.05 9.26
CA GLU A 242 -0.93 -0.71 9.48
C GLU A 242 0.28 -0.73 10.42
N GLU A 243 0.17 -1.45 11.54
CA GLU A 243 1.25 -1.62 12.52
C GLU A 243 2.53 -2.21 11.89
N ARG A 244 2.37 -3.22 11.03
CA ARG A 244 3.50 -3.97 10.44
C ARG A 244 4.07 -3.31 9.18
N SER A 245 3.26 -2.56 8.44
CA SER A 245 3.66 -1.92 7.17
C SER A 245 4.05 -0.44 7.33
N GLY A 246 3.61 0.22 8.40
CA GLY A 246 3.74 1.67 8.56
C GLY A 246 2.86 2.50 7.62
N LEU A 247 1.89 1.87 6.96
CA LEU A 247 0.92 2.53 6.06
C LEU A 247 -0.35 2.92 6.81
N THR A 248 -1.14 3.81 6.23
CA THR A 248 -2.49 4.13 6.71
C THR A 248 -3.50 4.01 5.57
N PHE A 249 -4.51 3.16 5.75
CA PHE A 249 -5.57 2.88 4.78
C PHE A 249 -6.82 3.72 5.05
N TRP A 250 -7.70 3.81 4.05
CA TRP A 250 -9.04 4.41 4.17
C TRP A 250 -9.04 5.85 4.70
N SER A 251 -8.06 6.63 4.27
CA SER A 251 -7.76 7.95 4.79
C SER A 251 -8.85 9.00 4.52
N THR A 252 -9.76 8.74 3.57
CA THR A 252 -10.91 9.63 3.32
C THR A 252 -12.10 9.37 4.24
N LEU A 253 -12.11 8.26 5.01
CA LEU A 253 -13.15 8.00 5.99
C LEU A 253 -12.95 8.85 7.26
N PRO A 254 -14.04 9.21 7.98
CA PRO A 254 -13.91 9.85 9.29
C PRO A 254 -13.07 9.01 10.27
N GLN A 255 -12.27 9.66 11.10
CA GLN A 255 -11.33 8.97 12.01
C GLN A 255 -12.02 7.98 12.96
N ALA A 256 -13.21 8.31 13.49
CA ALA A 256 -13.98 7.40 14.33
C ALA A 256 -14.44 6.13 13.57
N MET A 257 -14.74 6.26 12.29
CA MET A 257 -15.09 5.14 11.42
C MET A 257 -13.87 4.28 11.13
N GLN A 258 -12.73 4.91 10.81
CA GLN A 258 -11.45 4.20 10.64
C GLN A 258 -11.11 3.37 11.88
N ALA A 259 -11.13 3.98 13.07
CA ALA A 259 -10.83 3.30 14.33
C ALA A 259 -11.75 2.09 14.59
N THR A 260 -13.03 2.19 14.22
CA THR A 260 -13.98 1.09 14.41
C THR A 260 -13.79 -0.04 13.39
N LEU A 261 -13.61 0.30 12.12
CA LEU A 261 -13.49 -0.70 11.05
C LEU A 261 -12.13 -1.41 11.09
N LYS A 262 -11.04 -0.68 11.32
CA LYS A 262 -9.70 -1.24 11.21
C LYS A 262 -9.33 -2.15 12.38
N ALA A 263 -9.93 -1.96 13.55
CA ALA A 263 -9.70 -2.75 14.76
C ALA A 263 -10.40 -4.12 14.78
N ARG A 264 -11.25 -4.42 13.79
CA ARG A 264 -12.01 -5.68 13.74
C ARG A 264 -11.81 -6.42 12.42
N GLN A 265 -11.87 -7.74 12.48
CA GLN A 265 -11.92 -8.58 11.29
C GLN A 265 -13.21 -8.32 10.50
N GLY A 266 -13.06 -8.04 9.21
CA GLY A 266 -14.18 -7.83 8.31
C GLY A 266 -14.97 -9.11 8.02
N GLN A 267 -16.19 -8.96 7.51
CA GLN A 267 -17.15 -10.06 7.32
C GLN A 267 -17.12 -10.69 5.92
N LEU A 268 -16.30 -10.17 4.99
CA LEU A 268 -16.15 -10.74 3.65
C LEU A 268 -15.69 -12.21 3.59
N PRO A 269 -14.90 -12.77 4.54
CA PRO A 269 -14.48 -14.18 4.49
C PRO A 269 -15.64 -15.17 4.30
N SER A 270 -16.82 -14.85 4.84
CA SER A 270 -18.04 -15.66 4.70
C SER A 270 -18.53 -15.81 3.25
N ARG A 271 -18.08 -14.94 2.33
CA ARG A 271 -18.39 -14.99 0.88
C ARG A 271 -17.27 -15.56 0.03
N ILE A 272 -16.07 -15.72 0.58
CA ILE A 272 -14.90 -16.22 -0.16
C ILE A 272 -14.50 -17.63 0.29
N GLY A 273 -15.46 -18.41 0.79
CA GLY A 273 -15.24 -19.81 1.14
C GLY A 273 -14.59 -20.04 2.51
N CYS A 274 -14.39 -19.02 3.32
CA CYS A 274 -13.94 -19.21 4.70
C CYS A 274 -15.10 -19.60 5.60
N SER A 275 -15.12 -20.85 6.04
CA SER A 275 -15.98 -21.26 7.15
C SER A 275 -15.50 -20.59 8.43
N ARG A 276 -16.43 -20.06 9.25
CA ARG A 276 -16.11 -19.77 10.64
C ARG A 276 -15.72 -21.09 11.30
N THR A 277 -14.43 -21.36 11.45
CA THR A 277 -13.96 -22.39 12.36
C THR A 277 -14.56 -22.06 13.72
N LYS A 278 -15.29 -23.02 14.29
CA LYS A 278 -15.93 -22.92 15.59
C LYS A 278 -14.88 -22.44 16.61
N ALA A 279 -15.26 -21.40 17.37
CA ALA A 279 -14.55 -20.98 18.56
C ALA A 279 -14.26 -22.16 19.50
#